data_AF-A0A9D5ZVA2-F1
#
_entry.id   AF-A0A9D5ZVA2-F1
#
_cell.length_a   1.000
_cell.length_b   1.000
_cell.length_c   1.000
_cell.angle_alpha   90.00
_cell.angle_beta   90.00
_cell.angle_gamma   90.00
#
_symmetry.space_group_name_H-M   'P 1'
#
loop_
_entity.id
_entity.type
_entity.pdbx_description
1 polymer ?
#
loop_
_entity_poly.entity_id
_entity_poly.type
_entity_poly.pdbx_seq_one_letter_code
_entity_poly.pdbx_strand_id
1 'polypeptide(L)'
;MKLSQHAAASLPLGLTVLAATGSAGYALAAALASVCIDLDHILDYLIARRGWRGVKDFFAVCARAEFVKIHLVLHAWEWPIILCGGFGAGLVSPWLAAIGLGFGYHLVFDYLFNRPLPRPGLFYWLSYRAGKGFALDKLICPQYLAAQRAKAGPA
;
A
#
# COMPACT_ATOMS: atom_id res chain seq x y z
N MET A 1 4.03 7.99 4.05
CA MET A 1 5.26 8.68 4.53
C MET A 1 5.93 9.37 3.34
N LYS A 2 7.09 10.04 3.47
CA LYS A 2 7.85 10.47 2.27
C LYS A 2 8.42 9.24 1.57
N LEU A 3 8.54 9.26 0.24
CA LEU A 3 9.12 8.16 -0.55
C LEU A 3 10.49 7.70 -0.01
N SER A 4 11.32 8.64 0.46
CA SER A 4 12.62 8.33 1.06
C SER A 4 12.52 7.46 2.32
N GLN A 5 11.44 7.60 3.10
CA GLN A 5 11.21 6.79 4.29
C GLN A 5 10.75 5.37 3.92
N HIS A 6 9.93 5.22 2.87
CA HIS A 6 9.55 3.90 2.34
C HIS A 6 10.78 3.16 1.76
N ALA A 7 11.62 3.86 1.01
CA ALA A 7 12.86 3.30 0.48
C ALA A 7 13.85 2.91 1.59
N ALA A 8 14.00 3.71 2.64
CA ALA A 8 14.81 3.34 3.80
C ALA A 8 14.24 2.12 4.54
N ALA A 9 12.91 2.08 4.70
CA ALA A 9 12.21 0.98 5.36
C ALA A 9 12.29 -0.34 4.59
N SER A 10 12.53 -0.35 3.28
CA SER A 10 12.66 -1.57 2.48
C SER A 10 14.05 -2.22 2.57
N LEU A 11 15.07 -1.51 3.06
CA LEU A 11 16.44 -2.03 3.19
C LEU A 11 16.51 -3.27 4.10
N PRO A 12 15.93 -3.27 5.32
CA PRO A 12 15.91 -4.46 6.17
C PRO A 12 15.26 -5.68 5.49
N LEU A 13 14.19 -5.47 4.71
CA LEU A 13 13.55 -6.55 3.95
C LEU A 13 14.51 -7.13 2.91
N GLY A 14 15.10 -6.28 2.07
CA GLY A 14 16.04 -6.72 1.04
C GLY A 14 17.23 -7.49 1.62
N LEU A 15 17.83 -6.97 2.70
CA LEU A 15 18.94 -7.65 3.40
C LEU A 15 18.53 -9.00 3.97
N THR A 16 17.33 -9.09 4.56
CA THR A 16 16.80 -10.35 5.11
C THR A 16 16.59 -11.39 4.01
N VAL A 17 15.98 -10.99 2.89
CA VAL A 17 15.76 -11.89 1.74
C VAL A 17 17.10 -12.33 1.12
N LEU A 18 18.07 -11.41 1.01
CA LEU A 18 19.41 -11.74 0.52
C LEU A 18 20.09 -12.77 1.44
N ALA A 19 20.06 -12.55 2.76
CA ALA A 19 20.66 -13.46 3.72
C ALA A 19 19.98 -14.84 3.71
N ALA A 20 18.66 -14.89 3.55
CA ALA A 20 17.89 -16.14 3.56
C ALA A 20 18.02 -16.96 2.27
N THR A 21 18.23 -16.30 1.11
CA THR A 21 18.17 -16.97 -0.20
C THR A 21 19.49 -16.97 -0.97
N GLY A 22 20.45 -16.13 -0.60
CA GLY A 22 21.66 -15.86 -1.37
C GLY A 22 21.43 -15.11 -2.69
N SER A 23 20.18 -14.73 -3.01
CA SER A 23 19.81 -14.15 -4.31
C SER A 23 19.58 -12.64 -4.22
N ALA A 24 20.48 -11.87 -4.84
CA ALA A 24 20.29 -10.43 -5.00
C ALA A 24 19.04 -10.08 -5.82
N GLY A 25 18.66 -10.94 -6.77
CA GLY A 25 17.46 -10.77 -7.57
C GLY A 25 16.18 -10.79 -6.73
N TYR A 26 16.03 -11.78 -5.85
CA TYR A 26 14.87 -11.87 -4.96
C TYR A 26 14.84 -10.75 -3.92
N ALA A 27 16.00 -10.38 -3.39
CA ALA A 27 16.14 -9.25 -2.48
C ALA A 27 15.67 -7.93 -3.13
N LEU A 28 16.11 -7.67 -4.36
CA LEU A 28 15.71 -6.48 -5.12
C LEU A 28 14.22 -6.51 -5.45
N ALA A 29 13.69 -7.65 -5.90
CA ALA A 29 12.27 -7.81 -6.19
C ALA A 29 11.40 -7.50 -4.97
N ALA A 30 11.74 -8.05 -3.80
CA ALA A 30 11.02 -7.80 -2.55
C ALA A 30 11.10 -6.33 -2.10
N ALA A 31 12.30 -5.75 -2.11
CA ALA A 31 12.50 -4.36 -1.71
C ALA A 31 11.80 -3.38 -2.66
N LEU A 32 11.90 -3.57 -3.96
CA LEU A 32 11.19 -2.73 -4.95
C LEU A 32 9.68 -2.91 -4.82
N ALA A 33 9.18 -4.13 -4.69
CA ALA A 33 7.75 -4.37 -4.51
C ALA A 33 7.18 -3.66 -3.27
N SER A 34 7.93 -3.65 -2.16
CA SER A 34 7.53 -2.93 -0.94
C SER A 34 7.45 -1.41 -1.09
N VAL A 35 8.10 -0.82 -2.10
CA VAL A 35 8.03 0.63 -2.38
C VAL A 35 7.02 0.91 -3.49
N CYS A 36 7.04 0.10 -4.55
CA CYS A 36 6.19 0.29 -5.72
C CYS A 36 4.71 -0.02 -5.47
N ILE A 37 4.36 -0.69 -4.37
CA ILE A 37 2.97 -0.89 -3.96
C ILE A 37 2.20 0.43 -3.83
N ASP A 38 2.85 1.50 -3.36
CA ASP A 38 2.29 2.86 -3.24
C ASP A 38 1.86 3.47 -4.60
N LEU A 39 2.31 2.90 -5.72
CA LEU A 39 1.91 3.38 -7.05
C LEU A 39 0.43 3.12 -7.34
N ASP A 40 -0.25 2.24 -6.60
CA ASP A 40 -1.68 2.03 -6.77
C ASP A 40 -2.54 3.24 -6.40
N HIS A 41 -2.01 4.17 -5.59
CA HIS A 41 -2.61 5.47 -5.32
C HIS A 41 -2.81 6.30 -6.60
N ILE A 42 -2.01 6.06 -7.64
CA ILE A 42 -2.18 6.74 -8.94
C ILE A 42 -3.55 6.40 -9.52
N LEU A 43 -4.02 5.16 -9.40
CA LEU A 43 -5.35 4.78 -9.89
C LEU A 43 -6.45 5.55 -9.15
N ASP A 44 -6.38 5.59 -7.82
CA ASP A 44 -7.36 6.32 -7.00
C ASP A 44 -7.35 7.82 -7.31
N TYR A 45 -6.17 8.40 -7.50
CA TYR A 45 -6.02 9.79 -7.93
C TYR A 45 -6.64 10.04 -9.31
N LEU A 46 -6.34 9.20 -10.31
CA LEU A 46 -6.86 9.35 -11.66
C LEU A 46 -8.39 9.26 -11.67
N ILE A 47 -8.98 8.37 -10.88
CA ILE A 47 -10.43 8.26 -10.69
C ILE A 47 -11.00 9.52 -10.04
N ALA A 48 -10.38 9.99 -8.94
CA ALA A 48 -10.85 11.15 -8.20
C ALA A 48 -10.77 12.45 -9.03
N ARG A 49 -9.70 12.65 -9.78
CA ARG A 49 -9.46 13.86 -10.58
C ARG A 49 -9.93 13.77 -12.03
N ARG A 50 -10.41 12.59 -12.45
CA ARG A 50 -10.82 12.27 -13.83
C ARG A 50 -9.70 12.55 -14.84
N GLY A 51 -8.47 12.19 -14.49
CA GLY A 51 -7.28 12.41 -15.31
C GLY A 51 -6.07 12.92 -14.52
N TRP A 52 -4.93 13.00 -15.21
CA TRP A 52 -3.66 13.44 -14.62
C TRP A 52 -3.53 14.98 -14.66
N ARG A 53 -3.27 15.61 -13.51
CA ARG A 53 -3.07 17.07 -13.41
C ARG A 53 -1.68 17.45 -12.88
N GLY A 54 -0.75 16.50 -12.86
CA GLY A 54 0.63 16.70 -12.46
C GLY A 54 0.99 16.16 -11.07
N VAL A 55 2.29 15.94 -10.86
CA VAL A 55 2.84 15.32 -9.64
C VAL A 55 2.52 16.13 -8.37
N LYS A 56 2.57 17.46 -8.46
CA LYS A 56 2.25 18.34 -7.32
C LYS A 56 0.81 18.14 -6.84
N ASP A 57 -0.13 18.07 -7.79
CA ASP A 57 -1.54 17.87 -7.50
C ASP A 57 -1.82 16.46 -6.97
N PHE A 58 -1.14 15.44 -7.52
CA PHE A 58 -1.17 14.07 -7.00
C PHE A 58 -0.84 14.03 -5.50
N PHE A 59 0.33 14.56 -5.11
CA PHE A 59 0.72 14.55 -3.71
C PHE A 59 -0.20 15.40 -2.82
N ALA A 60 -0.73 16.52 -3.33
CA ALA A 60 -1.67 17.35 -2.58
C ALA A 60 -2.99 16.63 -2.27
N VAL A 61 -3.57 15.96 -3.28
CA VAL A 61 -4.81 15.16 -3.13
C VAL A 61 -4.61 14.00 -2.17
N CYS A 62 -3.49 13.27 -2.31
CA CYS A 62 -3.14 12.17 -1.41
C CYS A 62 -2.96 12.65 0.03
N ALA A 63 -2.24 13.77 0.24
CA ALA A 63 -2.02 14.34 1.57
C ALA A 63 -3.32 14.81 2.25
N ARG A 64 -4.27 15.37 1.48
CA ARG A 64 -5.57 15.84 1.99
C ARG A 64 -6.64 14.75 2.07
N ALA A 65 -6.35 13.54 1.62
CA ALA A 65 -7.32 12.46 1.46
C ALA A 65 -8.59 12.92 0.71
N GLU A 66 -8.41 13.67 -0.38
CA GLU A 66 -9.49 14.22 -1.21
C GLU A 66 -10.05 13.17 -2.19
N PHE A 67 -10.53 12.06 -1.63
CA PHE A 67 -11.12 10.95 -2.39
C PHE A 67 -12.59 10.77 -2.02
N VAL A 68 -13.42 10.39 -3.00
CA VAL A 68 -14.78 9.88 -2.74
C VAL A 68 -14.74 8.36 -2.55
N LYS A 69 -13.90 7.69 -3.35
CA LYS A 69 -13.66 6.26 -3.30
C LYS A 69 -12.17 5.97 -3.16
N ILE A 70 -11.84 4.90 -2.44
CA ILE A 70 -10.47 4.42 -2.24
C ILE A 70 -10.40 2.92 -2.51
N HIS A 71 -9.69 2.53 -3.57
CA HIS A 71 -9.59 1.14 -4.01
C HIS A 71 -8.33 0.48 -3.46
N LEU A 72 -7.18 1.16 -3.59
CA LEU A 72 -5.84 0.67 -3.23
C LEU A 72 -5.65 -0.81 -3.56
N VAL A 73 -5.81 -1.17 -4.83
CA VAL A 73 -5.92 -2.57 -5.25
C VAL A 73 -4.74 -3.42 -4.76
N LEU A 74 -3.52 -2.86 -4.74
CA LEU A 74 -2.33 -3.59 -4.31
C LEU A 74 -2.20 -3.63 -2.78
N HIS A 75 -2.73 -2.64 -2.06
CA HIS A 75 -2.76 -2.65 -0.59
C HIS A 75 -3.83 -3.59 -0.03
N ALA A 76 -3.64 -4.89 -0.29
CA ALA A 76 -4.60 -5.94 0.02
C ALA A 76 -3.86 -7.18 0.56
N TRP A 77 -4.29 -7.69 1.72
CA TRP A 77 -3.74 -8.92 2.32
C TRP A 77 -3.94 -10.15 1.45
N GLU A 78 -4.93 -10.11 0.57
CA GLU A 78 -5.16 -11.16 -0.43
C GLU A 78 -3.89 -11.42 -1.27
N TRP A 79 -3.11 -10.40 -1.66
CA TRP A 79 -1.94 -10.60 -2.52
C TRP A 79 -0.77 -11.32 -1.83
N PRO A 80 -0.26 -10.89 -0.66
CA PRO A 80 0.79 -11.64 0.03
C PRO A 80 0.38 -13.08 0.33
N ILE A 81 -0.88 -13.31 0.72
CA ILE A 81 -1.40 -14.66 1.00
C ILE A 81 -1.38 -15.53 -0.25
N ILE A 82 -1.90 -15.04 -1.38
CA ILE A 82 -1.94 -15.78 -2.64
C ILE A 82 -0.52 -16.05 -3.17
N LEU A 83 0.35 -15.04 -3.16
CA LEU A 83 1.69 -15.16 -3.75
C LEU A 83 2.62 -16.03 -2.91
N CYS A 84 2.69 -15.81 -1.59
CA CYS A 84 3.53 -16.62 -0.71
C CYS A 84 2.94 -18.02 -0.45
N GLY A 85 1.63 -18.11 -0.24
CA GLY A 85 0.94 -19.39 -0.07
C GLY A 85 0.98 -20.24 -1.34
N GLY A 86 0.79 -19.61 -2.51
CA GLY A 86 0.94 -20.27 -3.80
C GLY A 86 2.35 -20.80 -4.04
N PHE A 87 3.39 -20.10 -3.58
CA PHE A 87 4.77 -20.61 -3.65
C PHE A 87 4.96 -21.84 -2.74
N GLY A 88 4.45 -21.79 -1.51
CA GLY A 88 4.45 -22.96 -0.61
C GLY A 88 3.71 -24.17 -1.17
N ALA A 89 2.69 -23.94 -2.01
CA ALA A 89 1.94 -24.97 -2.72
C ALA A 89 2.57 -25.39 -4.07
N GLY A 90 3.70 -24.80 -4.48
CA GLY A 90 4.35 -25.09 -5.76
C GLY A 90 3.66 -24.51 -7.00
N LEU A 91 2.74 -23.55 -6.82
CA LEU A 91 1.92 -22.95 -7.89
C LEU A 91 2.46 -21.61 -8.40
N VAL A 92 3.32 -20.96 -7.62
CA VAL A 92 3.83 -19.61 -7.90
C VAL A 92 5.36 -19.65 -7.90
N SER A 93 6.00 -18.84 -8.75
CA SER A 93 7.46 -18.79 -8.82
C SER A 93 8.08 -18.07 -7.60
N PRO A 94 9.34 -18.36 -7.24
CA PRO A 94 10.01 -17.66 -6.14
C PRO A 94 10.13 -16.14 -6.36
N TRP A 95 10.16 -15.67 -7.61
CA TRP A 95 10.11 -14.24 -7.92
C TRP A 95 8.80 -13.58 -7.49
N LEU A 96 7.67 -14.22 -7.77
CA LEU A 96 6.36 -13.74 -7.37
C LEU A 96 6.17 -13.85 -5.86
N ALA A 97 6.74 -14.87 -5.22
CA ALA A 97 6.79 -14.97 -3.76
C ALA A 97 7.57 -13.80 -3.14
N ALA A 98 8.72 -13.42 -3.71
CA ALA A 98 9.50 -12.28 -3.26
C ALA A 98 8.71 -10.96 -3.39
N ILE A 99 7.96 -10.77 -4.48
CA ILE A 99 7.03 -9.63 -4.63
C ILE A 99 5.94 -9.66 -3.54
N GLY A 100 5.34 -10.84 -3.29
CA GLY A 100 4.36 -11.04 -2.22
C GLY A 100 4.89 -10.70 -0.83
N LEU A 101 6.14 -11.06 -0.53
CA LEU A 101 6.83 -10.65 0.69
C LEU A 101 7.00 -9.13 0.76
N GLY A 102 7.37 -8.48 -0.35
CA GLY A 102 7.43 -7.02 -0.46
C GLY A 102 6.10 -6.34 -0.12
N PHE A 103 5.01 -6.82 -0.70
CA PHE A 103 3.67 -6.30 -0.40
C PHE A 103 3.28 -6.52 1.06
N GLY A 104 3.50 -7.73 1.59
CA GLY A 104 3.18 -8.05 2.98
C GLY A 104 3.97 -7.20 3.96
N TYR A 105 5.26 -7.02 3.71
CA TYR A 105 6.13 -6.18 4.52
C TYR A 105 5.63 -4.73 4.57
N HIS A 106 5.31 -4.13 3.41
CA HIS A 106 4.74 -2.79 3.38
C HIS A 106 3.46 -2.72 4.21
N LEU A 107 2.52 -3.64 4.00
CA LEU A 107 1.23 -3.68 4.70
C LEU A 107 1.36 -3.85 6.21
N VAL A 108 2.36 -4.59 6.70
CA VAL A 108 2.63 -4.69 8.15
C VAL A 108 2.99 -3.33 8.72
N PHE A 109 3.90 -2.58 8.09
CA PHE A 109 4.26 -1.23 8.55
C PHE A 109 3.06 -0.31 8.49
N ASP A 110 2.31 -0.36 7.40
CA ASP A 110 1.11 0.43 7.21
C ASP A 110 0.07 0.16 8.31
N TYR A 111 -0.18 -1.12 8.62
CA TYR A 111 -1.04 -1.53 9.73
C TYR A 111 -0.55 -1.04 11.11
N LEU A 112 0.76 -1.10 11.37
CA LEU A 112 1.34 -0.73 12.66
C LEU A 112 1.37 0.79 12.89
N PHE A 113 1.57 1.57 11.83
CA PHE A 113 1.84 3.01 11.92
C PHE A 113 0.69 3.91 11.42
N ASN A 114 -0.20 3.42 10.54
CA ASN A 114 -1.42 4.13 10.15
C ASN A 114 -2.59 3.80 11.11
N ARG A 115 -2.41 4.12 12.40
CA ARG A 115 -3.37 3.83 13.48
C ARG A 115 -4.71 4.61 13.57
N PRO A 116 -5.03 5.61 12.73
CA PRO A 116 -6.32 6.30 12.84
C PRO A 116 -7.42 5.73 11.90
N LEU A 117 -7.30 4.50 11.42
CA LEU A 117 -8.39 3.78 10.78
C LEU A 117 -9.33 3.17 11.85
N PRO A 118 -10.67 3.23 11.70
CA PRO A 118 -11.59 2.67 12.69
C PRO A 118 -11.52 1.14 12.79
N ARG A 119 -11.11 0.47 11.70
CA ARG A 119 -10.84 -0.97 11.65
C ARG A 119 -9.60 -1.22 10.78
N PRO A 120 -8.38 -0.92 11.29
CA PRO A 120 -7.16 -0.93 10.49
C PRO A 120 -6.92 -2.30 9.85
N GLY A 121 -7.20 -3.39 10.58
CA GLY A 121 -7.04 -4.75 10.06
C GLY A 121 -7.95 -5.07 8.87
N LEU A 122 -9.21 -4.63 8.90
CA LEU A 122 -10.18 -4.91 7.83
C LEU A 122 -9.98 -4.00 6.61
N PHE A 123 -9.47 -2.78 6.81
CA PHE A 123 -9.26 -1.83 5.72
C PHE A 123 -8.36 -2.37 4.61
N TYR A 124 -7.35 -3.16 4.97
CA TYR A 124 -6.39 -3.77 4.05
C TYR A 124 -6.88 -5.07 3.40
N TRP A 125 -8.18 -5.35 3.44
CA TRP A 125 -8.78 -6.42 2.63
C TRP A 125 -9.53 -5.79 1.47
N LEU A 126 -9.14 -6.15 0.24
CA LEU A 126 -9.79 -5.63 -0.96
C LEU A 126 -11.27 -6.02 -0.98
N SER A 127 -11.56 -7.25 -0.58
CA SER A 127 -12.92 -7.78 -0.42
C SER A 127 -13.77 -6.97 0.57
N TYR A 128 -13.19 -6.57 1.70
CA TYR A 128 -13.86 -5.70 2.67
C TYR A 128 -14.16 -4.32 2.09
N ARG A 129 -13.18 -3.69 1.41
CA ARG A 129 -13.39 -2.39 0.76
C ARG A 129 -14.46 -2.47 -0.33
N ALA A 130 -14.45 -3.54 -1.13
CA ALA A 130 -15.48 -3.81 -2.13
C ALA A 130 -16.88 -3.97 -1.51
N GLY A 131 -17.00 -4.68 -0.38
CA GLY A 131 -18.25 -4.82 0.38
C GLY A 131 -18.78 -3.51 0.96
N LYS A 132 -17.95 -2.46 1.05
CA LYS A 132 -18.36 -1.08 1.40
C LYS A 132 -18.52 -0.18 0.18
N GLY A 133 -18.42 -0.72 -1.03
CA GLY A 133 -18.49 0.02 -2.29
C GLY A 133 -17.33 1.00 -2.49
N PHE A 134 -16.19 0.75 -1.83
CA PHE A 134 -15.00 1.60 -1.79
C PHE A 134 -15.23 3.01 -1.22
N ALA A 135 -16.38 3.27 -0.59
CA ALA A 135 -16.75 4.60 -0.12
C ALA A 135 -15.86 5.05 1.04
N LEU A 136 -15.14 6.17 0.89
CA LEU A 136 -14.11 6.63 1.83
C LEU A 136 -14.70 6.86 3.24
N ASP A 137 -15.88 7.46 3.31
CA ASP A 137 -16.64 7.76 4.54
C ASP A 137 -17.06 6.51 5.33
N LYS A 138 -17.21 5.36 4.65
CA LYS A 138 -17.50 4.07 5.28
C LYS A 138 -16.25 3.32 5.72
N LEU A 139 -15.07 3.71 5.21
CA LEU A 139 -13.80 3.01 5.40
C LEU A 139 -12.89 3.71 6.40
N ILE A 140 -13.02 5.03 6.52
CA ILE A 140 -12.14 5.88 7.30
C ILE A 140 -12.97 6.76 8.24
N CYS A 141 -12.53 6.93 9.49
CA CYS A 141 -13.28 7.76 10.43
C CYS A 141 -13.19 9.25 10.05
N PRO A 142 -14.28 10.02 10.18
CA PRO A 142 -14.28 11.45 9.85
C PRO A 142 -13.21 12.26 10.59
N GLN A 143 -12.90 11.89 11.84
CA GLN A 143 -11.89 12.55 12.67
C GLN A 143 -10.50 12.44 12.06
N TYR A 144 -10.16 11.28 11.47
CA TYR A 144 -8.88 11.12 10.79
C TYR A 144 -8.80 11.94 9.51
N LEU A 145 -9.87 11.94 8.70
CA LEU A 145 -9.92 12.76 7.48
C LEU A 145 -9.76 14.26 7.82
N ALA A 146 -10.43 14.72 8.88
CA ALA A 146 -10.28 16.08 9.38
C ALA A 146 -8.84 16.37 9.82
N ALA A 147 -8.20 15.46 10.55
CA ALA A 147 -6.81 15.61 11.00
C ALA A 147 -5.82 15.65 9.82
N GLN A 148 -6.02 14.84 8.77
CA GLN A 148 -5.17 14.85 7.58
C GLN A 148 -5.31 16.17 6.80
N ARG A 149 -6.54 16.63 6.58
CA ARG A 149 -6.81 17.92 5.93
C ARG A 149 -6.21 19.09 6.70
N ALA A 150 -6.29 19.07 8.03
CA ALA A 150 -5.68 20.09 8.88
C ALA A 150 -4.14 20.10 8.77
N LYS A 151 -3.50 18.92 8.72
CA LYS A 151 -2.03 18.81 8.56
C LYS A 151 -1.53 19.27 7.19
N ALA A 152 -2.34 19.09 6.15
CA ALA A 152 -1.95 19.41 4.78
C ALA A 152 -2.07 20.90 4.42
N GLY A 153 -2.75 21.71 5.24
CA GLY A 153 -2.95 23.15 5.01
C GLY A 153 -4.04 23.47 3.98
N PRO A 154 -4.33 24.77 3.75
CA PRO A 154 -5.33 25.20 2.77
C PRO A 154 -4.94 24.79 1.34
N ALA A 155 -5.96 24.51 0.53
CA ALA A 155 -5.82 24.08 -0.86
C ALA A 155 -5.39 25.21 -1.80
#